data_AF-A0A1V8NWV7-F1
#
_entry.id   AF-A0A1V8NWV7-F1
#
_cell.length_a   1.000
_cell.length_b   1.000
_cell.length_c   1.000
_cell.angle_alpha   90.00
_cell.angle_beta   90.00
_cell.angle_gamma   90.00
#
_symmetry.space_group_name_H-M   'P 1'
#
loop_
_entity.id
_entity.type
_entity.pdbx_description
1 polymer ?
#
loop_
_entity_poly.entity_id
_entity_poly.type
_entity_poly.pdbx_seq_one_letter_code
_entity_poly.pdbx_strand_id
1 'polypeptide(L)'
;MFYNFDFSLLNSKWVKEDAVREELISPLLKALGYSISGNHRIIRSFALPHPYVYIGTKKNNIKIIPDYLLMIDGKHKWILDAKGPSENILSGKNVEQAYSYAIHPEIRASVYALCNGHQIAIFNINKTDPVLIFNLKDLSRNLNELKKILSPLAFSNPRLLDFKPDFGLALHKLGYPLGDIISFKSLGLPFIIRVNDDLYSAVVEIGPISEGFNDGTFCLSLDFSKKMLDKILAKIDNKIANKIKESLSRQPYSIEILEGTPVLKINAKITGEIYENKDEQYSPLRIIDIDYVSPVDG
;
A
#
# COMPACT_ATOMS: atom_id res chain seq x y z
N MET A 1 -1.32 2.45 19.17
CA MET A 1 -1.39 0.97 19.10
C MET A 1 -0.82 0.31 20.36
N PHE A 2 0.37 0.70 20.82
CA PHE A 2 0.98 0.18 22.06
C PHE A 2 0.85 1.16 23.24
N TYR A 3 -0.28 1.87 23.37
CA TYR A 3 -0.42 3.01 24.30
C TYR A 3 -0.19 2.66 25.78
N ASN A 4 -0.32 1.37 26.13
CA ASN A 4 -0.17 0.89 27.50
C ASN A 4 1.19 0.19 27.75
N PHE A 5 2.06 0.10 26.74
CA PHE A 5 3.37 -0.53 26.89
C PHE A 5 4.46 0.53 27.07
N ASP A 6 5.14 0.48 28.21
CA ASP A 6 6.34 1.29 28.43
C ASP A 6 7.56 0.64 27.76
N PHE A 7 7.97 1.20 26.62
CA PHE A 7 9.15 0.76 25.87
C PHE A 7 10.47 0.84 26.67
N SER A 8 10.52 1.59 27.77
CA SER A 8 11.70 1.61 28.64
C SER A 8 11.95 0.25 29.30
N LEU A 9 10.88 -0.56 29.48
CA LEU A 9 10.95 -1.90 30.07
C LEU A 9 11.78 -2.88 29.25
N LEU A 10 11.93 -2.66 27.93
CA LEU A 10 12.76 -3.51 27.07
C LEU A 10 14.25 -3.49 27.46
N ASN A 11 14.70 -2.46 28.19
CA ASN A 11 16.06 -2.41 28.74
C ASN A 11 16.22 -3.26 30.01
N SER A 12 15.12 -3.77 30.57
CA SER A 12 15.13 -4.60 31.77
C SER A 12 15.53 -6.02 31.44
N LYS A 13 16.44 -6.60 32.23
CA LYS A 13 16.83 -8.02 32.15
C LYS A 13 15.67 -9.02 32.37
N TRP A 14 14.55 -8.54 32.89
CA TRP A 14 13.36 -9.34 33.16
C TRP A 14 12.43 -9.45 31.96
N VAL A 15 12.58 -8.57 30.97
CA VAL A 15 11.79 -8.62 29.73
C VAL A 15 12.54 -9.49 28.73
N LYS A 16 11.91 -10.60 28.36
CA LYS A 16 12.46 -11.60 27.44
C LYS A 16 11.54 -11.76 26.23
N GLU A 17 11.88 -12.72 25.38
CA GLU A 17 11.17 -13.03 24.15
C GLU A 17 9.67 -13.32 24.35
N ASP A 18 9.29 -13.97 25.45
CA ASP A 18 7.89 -14.23 25.82
C ASP A 18 7.08 -12.94 25.99
N ALA A 19 7.64 -11.95 26.67
CA ALA A 19 7.03 -10.63 26.80
C ALA A 19 6.94 -9.90 25.44
N VAL A 20 7.98 -9.99 24.60
CA VAL A 20 7.93 -9.44 23.23
C VAL A 20 6.81 -10.10 22.41
N ARG A 21 6.62 -11.42 22.56
CA ARG A 21 5.56 -12.16 21.88
C ARG A 21 4.17 -11.70 22.28
N GLU A 22 3.89 -11.62 23.58
CA GLU A 22 2.53 -11.36 24.07
C GLU A 22 2.17 -9.86 24.11
N GLU A 23 3.10 -8.99 24.53
CA GLU A 23 2.81 -7.57 24.74
C GLU A 23 2.94 -6.74 23.45
N LEU A 24 3.75 -7.20 22.48
CA LEU A 24 4.06 -6.43 21.27
C LEU A 24 3.63 -7.14 19.99
N ILE A 25 4.11 -8.36 19.75
CA ILE A 25 3.84 -9.05 18.48
C ILE A 25 2.36 -9.48 18.37
N SER A 26 1.77 -10.00 19.44
CA SER A 26 0.37 -10.44 19.42
C SER A 26 -0.61 -9.29 19.08
N PRO A 27 -0.53 -8.10 19.72
CA PRO A 27 -1.28 -6.92 19.27
C PRO A 27 -0.93 -6.49 17.84
N LEU A 28 0.33 -6.63 17.43
CA LEU A 28 0.76 -6.32 16.07
C LEU A 28 0.06 -7.13 15.01
N LEU A 29 0.07 -8.45 15.14
CA LEU A 29 -0.58 -9.34 14.18
C LEU A 29 -2.09 -9.10 14.12
N LYS A 30 -2.74 -8.79 15.26
CA LYS A 30 -4.15 -8.40 15.29
C LYS A 30 -4.41 -7.11 14.52
N ALA A 31 -3.59 -6.08 14.71
CA ALA A 31 -3.73 -4.81 13.99
C ALA A 31 -3.47 -4.94 12.49
N LEU A 32 -2.63 -5.90 12.07
CA LEU A 32 -2.41 -6.25 10.66
C LEU A 32 -3.58 -7.02 10.03
N GLY A 33 -4.56 -7.47 10.82
CA GLY A 33 -5.76 -8.16 10.34
C GLY A 33 -5.71 -9.69 10.44
N TYR A 34 -4.78 -10.25 11.22
CA TYR A 34 -4.72 -11.68 11.48
C TYR A 34 -5.42 -12.03 12.81
N SER A 35 -5.97 -13.24 12.88
CA SER A 35 -6.59 -13.77 14.10
C SER A 35 -6.26 -15.25 14.30
N ILE A 36 -6.62 -15.84 15.43
CA ILE A 36 -6.42 -17.29 15.65
C ILE A 36 -7.36 -18.15 14.79
N SER A 37 -8.40 -17.55 14.19
CA SER A 37 -9.45 -18.23 13.42
C SER A 37 -9.77 -17.50 12.10
N GLY A 38 -10.66 -18.05 11.29
CA GLY A 38 -11.08 -17.46 10.01
C GLY A 38 -10.08 -17.69 8.86
N ASN A 39 -10.11 -16.80 7.88
CA ASN A 39 -9.32 -16.95 6.64
C ASN A 39 -7.90 -16.40 6.75
N HIS A 40 -7.67 -15.45 7.67
CA HIS A 40 -6.36 -14.82 7.92
C HIS A 40 -5.85 -15.26 9.29
N ARG A 41 -5.13 -16.39 9.32
CA ARG A 41 -4.82 -17.11 10.56
C ARG A 41 -3.40 -16.90 11.04
N ILE A 42 -3.28 -16.78 12.36
CA ILE A 42 -2.04 -16.89 13.12
C ILE A 42 -1.93 -18.35 13.57
N ILE A 43 -0.95 -19.06 13.02
CA ILE A 43 -0.62 -20.44 13.41
C ILE A 43 0.62 -20.37 14.30
N ARG A 44 0.49 -20.86 15.54
CA ARG A 44 1.61 -21.03 16.49
C ARG A 44 1.93 -22.51 16.62
N SER A 45 3.13 -22.83 17.10
CA SER A 45 3.55 -24.22 17.39
C SER A 45 3.48 -25.15 16.18
N PHE A 46 3.65 -24.62 14.96
CA PHE A 46 3.66 -25.40 13.73
C PHE A 46 4.99 -26.14 13.59
N ALA A 47 4.98 -27.45 13.80
CA ALA A 47 6.21 -28.22 13.90
C ALA A 47 6.68 -28.74 12.54
N LEU A 48 7.75 -28.15 12.02
CA LEU A 48 8.34 -28.48 10.72
C LEU A 48 9.40 -29.57 10.89
N PRO A 49 9.28 -30.71 10.20
CA PRO A 49 10.33 -31.72 10.22
C PRO A 49 11.56 -31.19 9.48
N HIS A 50 12.72 -31.14 10.14
CA HIS A 50 13.94 -30.69 9.48
C HIS A 50 14.27 -31.63 8.31
N PRO A 51 14.37 -31.13 7.07
CA PRO A 51 14.32 -32.01 5.89
C PRO A 51 15.50 -32.99 5.76
N TYR A 52 16.61 -32.80 6.48
CA TYR A 52 17.84 -33.57 6.29
C TYR A 52 18.64 -33.84 7.58
N VAL A 53 18.13 -34.68 8.49
CA VAL A 53 18.93 -35.11 9.66
C VAL A 53 19.08 -36.63 9.71
N TYR A 54 20.16 -37.10 9.09
CA TYR A 54 20.71 -38.43 9.35
C TYR A 54 21.97 -38.25 10.20
N ILE A 55 22.03 -38.94 11.35
CA ILE A 55 23.29 -39.12 12.08
C ILE A 55 23.68 -40.59 11.89
N GLY A 56 24.59 -40.83 10.94
CA GLY A 56 24.88 -42.19 10.46
C GLY A 56 23.66 -42.79 9.73
N THR A 57 23.24 -44.00 10.10
CA THR A 57 22.05 -44.68 9.55
C THR A 57 20.75 -44.34 10.29
N LYS A 58 20.82 -43.61 11.41
CA LYS A 58 19.64 -43.26 12.21
C LYS A 58 19.07 -41.91 11.74
N LYS A 59 17.81 -41.94 11.33
CA LYS A 59 17.01 -40.76 11.05
C LYS A 59 16.57 -40.13 12.37
N ASN A 60 17.03 -38.91 12.65
CA ASN A 60 16.56 -38.14 13.80
C ASN A 60 15.49 -37.16 13.34
N ASN A 61 14.28 -37.27 13.89
CA ASN A 61 13.21 -36.32 13.60
C ASN A 61 13.40 -35.06 14.44
N ILE A 62 14.34 -34.21 14.03
CA ILE A 62 14.44 -32.84 14.58
C ILE A 62 13.29 -32.03 14.00
N LYS A 63 12.55 -31.34 14.87
CA LYS A 63 11.52 -30.40 14.46
C LYS A 63 11.96 -28.99 14.77
N ILE A 64 11.69 -28.08 13.84
CA ILE A 64 11.89 -26.64 14.03
C ILE A 64 10.53 -25.95 14.03
N ILE A 65 10.38 -24.90 14.82
CA ILE A 65 9.08 -24.27 15.08
C ILE A 65 9.26 -22.75 14.98
N PRO A 66 8.65 -22.08 13.98
CA PRO A 66 8.54 -20.63 13.99
C PRO A 66 7.57 -20.19 15.08
N ASP A 67 7.81 -19.01 15.67
CA ASP A 67 6.88 -18.45 16.65
C ASP A 67 5.50 -18.19 16.05
N TYR A 68 5.48 -17.62 14.84
CA TYR A 68 4.26 -17.31 14.10
C TYR A 68 4.38 -17.69 12.64
N LEU A 69 3.44 -18.49 12.16
CA LEU A 69 3.20 -18.78 10.75
C LEU A 69 1.87 -18.14 10.35
N LEU A 70 1.91 -17.25 9.36
CA LEU A 70 0.75 -16.46 8.94
C LEU A 70 0.18 -17.03 7.66
N MET A 71 -1.11 -17.32 7.71
CA MET A 71 -1.86 -17.97 6.63
C MET A 71 -2.98 -17.08 6.13
N ILE A 72 -3.15 -17.03 4.81
CA ILE A 72 -4.19 -16.26 4.12
C ILE A 72 -4.86 -17.20 3.13
N ASP A 73 -6.18 -17.36 3.24
CA ASP A 73 -7.00 -18.20 2.36
C ASP A 73 -6.43 -19.62 2.17
N GLY A 74 -6.01 -20.23 3.28
CA GLY A 74 -5.47 -21.59 3.32
C GLY A 74 -4.03 -21.74 2.82
N LYS A 75 -3.32 -20.65 2.52
CA LYS A 75 -1.91 -20.66 2.08
C LYS A 75 -1.01 -19.98 3.09
N HIS A 76 0.11 -20.63 3.43
CA HIS A 76 1.20 -20.02 4.18
C HIS A 76 1.80 -18.86 3.37
N LYS A 77 1.93 -17.68 3.96
CA LYS A 77 2.37 -16.47 3.23
C LYS A 77 3.66 -15.89 3.77
N TRP A 78 3.78 -15.82 5.10
CA TRP A 78 4.99 -15.33 5.75
C TRP A 78 5.10 -15.88 7.17
N ILE A 79 6.30 -15.77 7.73
CA ILE A 79 6.59 -16.14 9.12
C ILE A 79 7.12 -14.93 9.89
N LEU A 80 6.92 -14.93 11.20
CA LEU A 80 7.50 -13.97 12.12
C LEU A 80 8.13 -14.72 13.29
N ASP A 81 9.40 -14.43 13.54
CA ASP A 81 10.17 -14.99 14.65
C ASP A 81 10.44 -13.91 15.70
N ALA A 82 10.11 -14.18 16.96
CA ALA A 82 10.36 -13.28 18.06
C ALA A 82 11.78 -13.50 18.60
N LYS A 83 12.38 -12.43 19.09
CA LYS A 83 13.64 -12.49 19.84
C LYS A 83 13.55 -11.65 21.10
N GLY A 84 14.45 -11.90 22.04
CA GLY A 84 14.63 -11.05 23.21
C GLY A 84 15.14 -9.65 22.83
N PRO A 85 14.92 -8.61 23.66
CA PRO A 85 15.26 -7.22 23.33
C PRO A 85 16.72 -6.97 22.94
N SER A 86 17.66 -7.71 23.52
CA SER A 86 19.09 -7.58 23.26
C SER A 86 19.58 -8.32 22.02
N GLU A 87 18.73 -9.13 21.37
CA GLU A 87 19.13 -9.95 20.24
C GLU A 87 19.18 -9.14 18.94
N ASN A 88 20.18 -9.43 18.12
CA ASN A 88 20.28 -8.89 16.77
C ASN A 88 19.28 -9.60 15.84
N ILE A 89 18.48 -8.81 15.12
CA ILE A 89 17.46 -9.27 14.16
C ILE A 89 17.74 -8.84 12.72
N LEU A 90 18.87 -8.16 12.48
CA LEU A 90 19.26 -7.63 11.18
C LEU A 90 20.27 -8.52 10.46
N SER A 91 21.04 -9.32 11.20
CA SER A 91 22.02 -10.25 10.63
C SER A 91 22.34 -11.44 11.53
N GLY A 92 23.05 -12.43 10.97
CA GLY A 92 23.57 -13.59 11.67
C GLY A 92 22.55 -14.69 11.95
N LYS A 93 22.84 -15.52 12.96
CA LYS A 93 22.14 -16.78 13.26
C LYS A 93 20.60 -16.66 13.36
N ASN A 94 20.11 -15.54 13.88
CA ASN A 94 18.67 -15.32 14.07
C ASN A 94 17.97 -15.15 12.71
N VAL A 95 18.58 -14.37 11.80
CA VAL A 95 18.08 -14.18 10.44
C VAL A 95 18.14 -15.49 9.65
N GLU A 96 19.25 -16.23 9.75
CA GLU A 96 19.40 -17.55 9.12
C GLU A 96 18.34 -18.54 9.61
N GLN A 97 18.04 -18.53 10.92
CA GLN A 97 16.99 -19.36 11.52
C GLN A 97 15.62 -19.01 10.94
N ALA A 98 15.21 -17.74 10.96
CA ALA A 98 13.92 -17.31 10.41
C ALA A 98 13.82 -17.58 8.90
N TYR A 99 14.90 -17.36 8.15
CA TYR A 99 14.99 -17.69 6.73
C TYR A 99 14.73 -19.19 6.49
N SER A 100 15.35 -20.06 7.29
CA SER A 100 15.18 -21.51 7.17
C SER A 100 13.72 -21.96 7.34
N TYR A 101 12.95 -21.28 8.19
CA TYR A 101 11.51 -21.53 8.34
C TYR A 101 10.76 -21.11 7.08
N ALA A 102 11.06 -19.92 6.55
CA ALA A 102 10.38 -19.35 5.40
C ALA A 102 10.50 -20.24 4.15
N ILE A 103 11.72 -20.71 3.86
CA ILE A 103 11.99 -21.54 2.68
C ILE A 103 11.62 -23.02 2.87
N HIS A 104 11.17 -23.43 4.06
CA HIS A 104 10.85 -24.82 4.36
C HIS A 104 9.81 -25.37 3.35
N PRO A 105 9.96 -26.60 2.83
CA PRO A 105 9.07 -27.14 1.79
C PRO A 105 7.57 -27.15 2.14
N GLU A 106 7.22 -27.20 3.43
CA GLU A 106 5.84 -27.12 3.94
C GLU A 106 5.32 -25.68 4.09
N ILE A 107 6.20 -24.68 4.15
CA ILE A 107 5.83 -23.27 4.31
C ILE A 107 5.92 -22.53 2.97
N ARG A 108 7.09 -22.52 2.34
CA ARG A 108 7.36 -21.83 1.06
C ARG A 108 6.88 -20.36 1.05
N ALA A 109 7.15 -19.65 2.14
CA ALA A 109 6.87 -18.23 2.26
C ALA A 109 7.89 -17.41 1.46
N SER A 110 7.44 -16.32 0.83
CA SER A 110 8.32 -15.38 0.13
C SER A 110 8.87 -14.28 1.04
N VAL A 111 8.26 -14.10 2.21
CA VAL A 111 8.57 -13.04 3.19
C VAL A 111 8.75 -13.68 4.56
N TYR A 112 9.70 -13.15 5.32
CA TYR A 112 9.86 -13.47 6.74
C TYR A 112 10.24 -12.23 7.51
N ALA A 113 9.94 -12.22 8.80
CA ALA A 113 10.27 -11.10 9.66
C ALA A 113 10.82 -11.57 11.01
N LEU A 114 11.57 -10.69 11.64
CA LEU A 114 12.05 -10.85 13.00
C LEU A 114 11.65 -9.64 13.82
N CYS A 115 11.32 -9.84 15.10
CA CYS A 115 11.02 -8.75 16.00
C CYS A 115 11.64 -8.98 17.39
N ASN A 116 12.41 -8.01 17.88
CA ASN A 116 13.00 -8.01 19.22
C ASN A 116 12.27 -7.06 20.19
N GLY A 117 11.10 -6.55 19.82
CA GLY A 117 10.36 -5.58 20.62
C GLY A 117 10.79 -4.12 20.43
N HIS A 118 12.05 -3.86 20.09
CA HIS A 118 12.48 -2.52 19.65
C HIS A 118 12.17 -2.30 18.18
N GLN A 119 12.49 -3.28 17.34
CA GLN A 119 12.35 -3.19 15.90
C GLN A 119 11.66 -4.43 15.34
N ILE A 120 11.04 -4.26 14.18
CA ILE A 120 10.65 -5.34 13.30
C ILE A 120 11.40 -5.18 11.98
N ALA A 121 12.11 -6.22 11.58
CA ALA A 121 12.85 -6.29 10.34
C ALA A 121 12.17 -7.28 9.39
N ILE A 122 11.92 -6.85 8.15
CA ILE A 122 11.19 -7.60 7.14
C ILE A 122 12.14 -7.95 6.01
N PHE A 123 12.15 -9.22 5.63
CA PHE A 123 13.03 -9.77 4.61
C PHE A 123 12.22 -10.43 3.50
N ASN A 124 12.80 -10.44 2.31
CA ASN A 124 12.34 -11.27 1.20
C ASN A 124 13.35 -12.39 1.01
N ILE A 125 12.91 -13.62 0.75
CA ILE A 125 13.80 -14.78 0.60
C ILE A 125 14.83 -14.64 -0.55
N ASN A 126 14.60 -13.70 -1.48
CA ASN A 126 15.49 -13.41 -2.59
C ASN A 126 16.50 -12.29 -2.30
N LYS A 127 16.55 -11.77 -1.06
CA LYS A 127 17.45 -10.69 -0.63
C LYS A 127 18.17 -11.09 0.65
N THR A 128 19.43 -10.67 0.77
CA THR A 128 20.25 -10.89 1.96
C THR A 128 19.96 -9.87 3.05
N ASP A 129 19.73 -8.63 2.67
CA ASP A 129 19.47 -7.51 3.57
C ASP A 129 17.96 -7.34 3.84
N PRO A 130 17.58 -6.79 5.01
CA PRO A 130 16.19 -6.45 5.29
C PRO A 130 15.68 -5.46 4.25
N VAL A 131 14.47 -5.73 3.73
CA VAL A 131 13.80 -4.84 2.78
C VAL A 131 13.29 -3.60 3.49
N LEU A 132 12.79 -3.76 4.72
CA LEU A 132 12.26 -2.68 5.54
C LEU A 132 12.52 -2.97 7.03
N ILE A 133 12.71 -1.90 7.79
CA ILE A 133 12.91 -1.93 9.24
C ILE A 133 12.04 -0.84 9.85
N PHE A 134 11.25 -1.21 10.87
CA PHE A 134 10.43 -0.26 11.62
C PHE A 134 10.80 -0.29 13.10
N ASN A 135 10.84 0.89 13.74
CA ASN A 135 10.87 0.99 15.20
C ASN A 135 9.45 0.80 15.74
N LEU A 136 9.26 -0.13 16.68
CA LEU A 136 7.95 -0.42 17.25
C LEU A 136 7.39 0.76 18.05
N LYS A 137 8.26 1.58 18.65
CA LYS A 137 7.85 2.78 19.40
C LYS A 137 7.10 3.77 18.50
N ASP A 138 7.54 3.89 17.25
CA ASP A 138 6.98 4.82 16.26
C ASP A 138 5.94 4.15 15.35
N LEU A 139 5.72 2.84 15.49
CA LEU A 139 4.91 2.05 14.56
C LEU A 139 3.45 2.49 14.52
N SER A 140 2.94 3.16 15.55
CA SER A 140 1.57 3.72 15.48
C SER A 140 1.42 4.76 14.35
N ARG A 141 2.49 5.49 14.00
CA ARG A 141 2.51 6.43 12.87
C ARG A 141 2.69 5.72 11.53
N ASN A 142 3.44 4.61 11.53
CA ASN A 142 3.83 3.88 10.33
C ASN A 142 3.02 2.59 10.11
N LEU A 143 1.93 2.38 10.84
CA LEU A 143 1.14 1.15 10.78
C LEU A 143 0.54 0.93 9.40
N ASN A 144 0.11 2.01 8.73
CA ASN A 144 -0.44 1.93 7.39
C ASN A 144 0.61 1.42 6.39
N GLU A 145 1.85 1.93 6.46
CA GLU A 145 2.95 1.42 5.64
C GLU A 145 3.22 -0.06 5.91
N LEU A 146 3.25 -0.46 7.19
CA LEU A 146 3.40 -1.88 7.53
C LEU A 146 2.26 -2.75 7.00
N LYS A 147 1.01 -2.26 7.05
CA LYS A 147 -0.16 -2.94 6.45
C LYS A 147 -0.01 -3.10 4.94
N LYS A 148 0.57 -2.13 4.24
CA LYS A 148 0.80 -2.26 2.79
C LYS A 148 1.73 -3.42 2.41
N ILE A 149 2.51 -3.92 3.37
CA ILE A 149 3.48 -4.99 3.14
C ILE A 149 2.99 -6.32 3.70
N LEU A 150 2.46 -6.31 4.94
CA LEU A 150 2.20 -7.53 5.71
C LEU A 150 0.72 -7.81 5.96
N SER A 151 -0.22 -6.93 5.59
CA SER A 151 -1.64 -7.24 5.75
C SER A 151 -2.09 -8.35 4.80
N PRO A 152 -3.20 -9.05 5.09
CA PRO A 152 -3.75 -10.01 4.15
C PRO A 152 -3.99 -9.47 2.74
N LEU A 153 -4.45 -8.21 2.67
CA LEU A 153 -4.69 -7.50 1.41
C LEU A 153 -3.41 -7.32 0.59
N ALA A 154 -2.27 -7.08 1.24
CA ALA A 154 -0.97 -6.95 0.58
C ALA A 154 -0.56 -8.21 -0.20
N PHE A 155 -0.94 -9.39 0.30
CA PHE A 155 -0.61 -10.67 -0.34
C PHE A 155 -1.67 -11.16 -1.33
N SER A 156 -2.94 -10.73 -1.18
CA SER A 156 -4.05 -11.19 -2.02
C SER A 156 -4.33 -10.26 -3.19
N ASN A 157 -4.32 -8.94 -2.96
CA ASN A 157 -4.55 -7.93 -3.99
C ASN A 157 -3.82 -6.61 -3.65
N PRO A 158 -2.48 -6.57 -3.80
CA PRO A 158 -1.67 -5.42 -3.38
C PRO A 158 -2.08 -4.10 -4.05
N ARG A 159 -2.65 -4.16 -5.26
CA ARG A 159 -3.11 -2.97 -6.00
C ARG A 159 -4.16 -2.15 -5.25
N LEU A 160 -4.95 -2.77 -4.37
CA LEU A 160 -6.00 -2.07 -3.60
C LEU A 160 -5.44 -1.21 -2.47
N LEU A 161 -4.18 -1.39 -2.10
CA LEU A 161 -3.53 -0.61 -1.06
C LEU A 161 -3.12 0.80 -1.51
N ASP A 162 -3.05 1.00 -2.82
CA ASP A 162 -2.70 2.29 -3.44
C ASP A 162 -3.93 3.12 -3.81
N PHE A 163 -5.13 2.59 -3.55
CA PHE A 163 -6.38 3.30 -3.83
C PHE A 163 -6.48 4.51 -2.92
N LYS A 164 -6.65 5.67 -3.54
CA LYS A 164 -6.91 6.92 -2.82
C LYS A 164 -8.41 7.15 -2.75
N PRO A 165 -8.92 7.77 -1.67
CA PRO A 165 -10.32 8.17 -1.63
C PRO A 165 -10.70 9.01 -2.85
N ASP A 166 -11.88 8.77 -3.43
CA ASP A 166 -12.37 9.55 -4.56
C ASP A 166 -12.80 10.96 -4.12
N PHE A 167 -12.33 11.96 -4.86
CA PHE A 167 -12.58 13.37 -4.57
C PHE A 167 -14.06 13.75 -4.75
N GLY A 168 -14.72 13.27 -5.81
CA GLY A 168 -16.13 13.58 -6.06
C GLY A 168 -17.04 13.03 -4.97
N LEU A 169 -16.81 11.79 -4.55
CA LEU A 169 -17.51 11.19 -3.41
C LEU A 169 -17.27 11.96 -2.11
N ALA A 170 -16.07 12.49 -1.89
CA ALA A 170 -15.79 13.32 -0.73
C ALA A 170 -16.63 14.61 -0.75
N LEU A 171 -16.75 15.28 -1.90
CA LEU A 171 -17.61 16.46 -2.06
C LEU A 171 -19.08 16.16 -1.76
N HIS A 172 -19.59 15.03 -2.28
CA HIS A 172 -20.97 14.58 -1.98
C HIS A 172 -21.18 14.39 -0.48
N LYS A 173 -20.24 13.73 0.20
CA LYS A 173 -20.31 13.51 1.66
C LYS A 173 -20.22 14.80 2.47
N LEU A 174 -19.52 15.80 1.96
CA LEU A 174 -19.43 17.14 2.55
C LEU A 174 -20.67 18.01 2.25
N GLY A 175 -21.59 17.53 1.42
CA GLY A 175 -22.85 18.21 1.11
C GLY A 175 -22.73 19.30 0.05
N TYR A 176 -21.69 19.26 -0.80
CA TYR A 176 -21.58 20.19 -1.92
C TYR A 176 -22.74 19.98 -2.91
N PRO A 177 -23.43 21.06 -3.34
CA PRO A 177 -24.53 20.96 -4.30
C PRO A 177 -24.13 20.34 -5.64
N LEU A 178 -25.02 19.52 -6.19
CA LEU A 178 -24.87 19.03 -7.56
C LEU A 178 -24.90 20.20 -8.54
N GLY A 179 -23.94 20.21 -9.44
CA GLY A 179 -23.82 21.21 -10.48
C GLY A 179 -23.04 22.46 -10.10
N ASP A 180 -22.58 22.58 -8.86
CA ASP A 180 -21.60 23.58 -8.47
C ASP A 180 -20.30 23.39 -9.26
N ILE A 181 -19.56 24.50 -9.39
CA ILE A 181 -18.32 24.56 -10.16
C ILE A 181 -17.16 24.65 -9.18
N ILE A 182 -16.21 23.73 -9.32
CA ILE A 182 -14.92 23.79 -8.66
C ILE A 182 -13.89 24.32 -9.65
N SER A 183 -13.20 25.39 -9.24
CA SER A 183 -12.16 26.04 -10.02
C SER A 183 -10.78 25.65 -9.49
N PHE A 184 -10.04 24.86 -10.27
CA PHE A 184 -8.65 24.55 -10.04
C PHE A 184 -7.79 25.60 -10.74
N LYS A 185 -7.05 26.42 -9.98
CA LYS A 185 -6.22 27.50 -10.53
C LYS A 185 -5.01 27.00 -11.32
N SER A 186 -4.46 25.86 -10.90
CA SER A 186 -3.30 25.21 -11.49
C SER A 186 -3.42 23.72 -11.20
N LEU A 187 -3.74 22.93 -12.23
CA LEU A 187 -3.90 21.49 -12.12
C LEU A 187 -3.14 20.80 -13.26
N GLY A 188 -2.22 19.92 -12.89
CA GLY A 188 -1.54 19.05 -13.83
C GLY A 188 -2.46 17.92 -14.30
N LEU A 189 -2.39 17.56 -15.58
CA LEU A 189 -3.07 16.38 -16.13
C LEU A 189 -2.05 15.27 -16.45
N PRO A 190 -1.53 14.54 -15.45
CA PRO A 190 -0.47 13.54 -15.64
C PRO A 190 -0.99 12.28 -16.31
N PHE A 191 -2.28 11.95 -16.15
CA PHE A 191 -2.86 10.75 -16.73
C PHE A 191 -4.15 11.08 -17.48
N ILE A 192 -4.23 10.66 -18.75
CA ILE A 192 -5.42 10.81 -19.58
C ILE A 192 -5.77 9.46 -20.21
N ILE A 193 -7.04 9.11 -20.19
CA ILE A 193 -7.58 7.88 -20.77
C ILE A 193 -8.79 8.17 -21.64
N ARG A 194 -8.93 7.41 -22.73
CA ARG A 194 -10.17 7.35 -23.51
C ARG A 194 -11.03 6.22 -22.95
N VAL A 195 -12.15 6.57 -22.35
CA VAL A 195 -13.09 5.62 -21.73
C VAL A 195 -13.95 4.95 -22.81
N ASN A 196 -14.41 5.75 -23.78
CA ASN A 196 -15.12 5.28 -24.97
C ASN A 196 -14.96 6.30 -26.10
N ASP A 197 -15.77 6.19 -27.16
CA ASP A 197 -15.61 7.05 -28.33
C ASP A 197 -15.84 8.54 -28.06
N ASP A 198 -16.69 8.87 -27.08
CA ASP A 198 -17.15 10.22 -26.78
C ASP A 198 -16.67 10.74 -25.42
N LEU A 199 -16.13 9.87 -24.57
CA LEU A 199 -15.73 10.15 -23.20
C LEU A 199 -14.23 9.91 -22.98
N TYR A 200 -13.59 10.93 -22.43
CA TYR A 200 -12.24 10.90 -21.92
C TYR A 200 -12.27 11.24 -20.44
N SER A 201 -11.29 10.74 -19.70
CA SER A 201 -11.10 11.10 -18.31
C SER A 201 -9.64 11.43 -18.04
N ALA A 202 -9.39 12.41 -17.18
CA ALA A 202 -8.08 12.63 -16.60
C ALA A 202 -8.11 12.23 -15.13
N VAL A 203 -7.06 11.55 -14.68
CA VAL A 203 -6.92 11.10 -13.29
C VAL A 203 -5.78 11.89 -12.66
N VAL A 204 -6.07 12.54 -11.55
CA VAL A 204 -5.13 13.44 -10.87
C VAL A 204 -5.15 13.15 -9.37
N GLU A 205 -3.97 13.13 -8.76
CA GLU A 205 -3.87 13.16 -7.31
C GLU A 205 -3.97 14.61 -6.83
N ILE A 206 -4.90 14.88 -5.91
CA ILE A 206 -5.10 16.21 -5.35
C ILE A 206 -4.91 16.19 -3.83
N GLY A 207 -4.33 17.28 -3.32
CA GLY A 207 -4.14 17.50 -1.88
C GLY A 207 -5.47 17.57 -1.10
N PRO A 208 -5.39 17.67 0.23
CA PRO A 208 -6.57 17.61 1.09
C PRO A 208 -7.56 18.76 0.81
N ILE A 209 -8.85 18.48 1.02
CA ILE A 209 -9.95 19.43 0.78
C ILE A 209 -9.93 20.60 1.78
N SER A 210 -9.35 20.40 2.98
CA SER A 210 -9.19 21.46 3.98
C SER A 210 -7.99 21.22 4.89
N GLU A 211 -7.41 22.30 5.42
CA GLU A 211 -6.48 22.24 6.54
C GLU A 211 -7.18 21.55 7.72
N GLY A 212 -6.64 20.41 8.17
CA GLY A 212 -7.25 19.55 9.20
C GLY A 212 -7.52 18.11 8.74
N PHE A 213 -7.61 17.85 7.43
CA PHE A 213 -7.50 16.50 6.87
C PHE A 213 -6.02 16.20 6.59
N ASN A 214 -5.23 16.03 7.65
CA ASN A 214 -3.76 16.00 7.58
C ASN A 214 -3.15 14.89 6.69
N ASP A 215 -3.91 13.88 6.28
CA ASP A 215 -3.36 12.68 5.62
C ASP A 215 -4.09 12.22 4.33
N GLY A 216 -5.05 12.98 3.79
CA GLY A 216 -5.87 12.53 2.67
C GLY A 216 -5.52 13.17 1.34
N THR A 217 -4.60 12.60 0.56
CA THR A 217 -4.62 12.87 -0.89
C THR A 217 -5.78 12.11 -1.51
N PHE A 218 -6.49 12.75 -2.43
CA PHE A 218 -7.64 12.18 -3.11
C PHE A 218 -7.28 11.83 -4.55
N CYS A 219 -7.97 10.84 -5.11
CA CYS A 219 -8.02 10.63 -6.54
C CYS A 219 -9.15 11.48 -7.13
N LEU A 220 -8.82 12.39 -8.03
CA LEU A 220 -9.77 13.19 -8.78
C LEU A 220 -9.88 12.62 -10.19
N SER A 221 -11.08 12.20 -10.58
CA SER A 221 -11.43 11.89 -11.96
C SER A 221 -12.12 13.08 -12.61
N LEU A 222 -11.64 13.48 -13.78
CA LEU A 222 -12.16 14.61 -14.56
C LEU A 222 -12.60 14.14 -15.93
N ASP A 223 -13.90 14.06 -16.13
CA ASP A 223 -14.52 13.63 -17.38
C ASP A 223 -14.69 14.79 -18.35
N PHE A 224 -14.43 14.52 -19.63
CA PHE A 224 -14.55 15.50 -20.69
C PHE A 224 -14.76 14.87 -22.06
N SER A 225 -15.35 15.66 -22.96
CA SER A 225 -15.68 15.19 -24.31
C SER A 225 -14.48 15.31 -25.26
N LYS A 226 -14.60 14.68 -26.44
CA LYS A 226 -13.64 14.86 -27.54
C LYS A 226 -13.38 16.33 -27.88
N LYS A 227 -14.43 17.16 -27.91
CA LYS A 227 -14.31 18.60 -28.16
C LYS A 227 -13.45 19.30 -27.11
N MET A 228 -13.57 18.90 -25.83
CA MET A 228 -12.74 19.45 -24.77
C MET A 228 -11.30 18.92 -24.86
N LEU A 229 -11.10 17.65 -25.22
CA LEU A 229 -9.77 17.13 -25.51
C LEU A 229 -9.08 17.97 -26.60
N ASP A 230 -9.76 18.27 -27.69
CA ASP A 230 -9.18 19.07 -28.78
C ASP A 230 -8.82 20.50 -28.31
N LYS A 231 -9.60 21.09 -27.40
CA LYS A 231 -9.26 22.36 -26.74
C LYS A 231 -8.00 22.24 -25.87
N ILE A 232 -7.89 21.18 -25.06
CA ILE A 232 -6.71 20.92 -24.22
C ILE A 232 -5.47 20.81 -25.12
N LEU A 233 -5.55 20.00 -26.17
CA LEU A 233 -4.44 19.76 -27.09
C LEU A 233 -4.00 21.02 -27.85
N ALA A 234 -4.91 21.97 -28.10
CA ALA A 234 -4.60 23.24 -28.74
C ALA A 234 -3.92 24.26 -27.81
N LYS A 235 -3.90 24.01 -26.49
CA LYS A 235 -3.35 24.93 -25.49
C LYS A 235 -2.02 24.49 -24.91
N ILE A 236 -1.53 23.31 -25.26
CA ILE A 236 -0.31 22.70 -24.68
C ILE A 236 0.77 22.57 -25.74
N ASP A 237 1.98 22.20 -25.32
CA ASP A 237 3.10 21.97 -26.22
C ASP A 237 2.76 20.92 -27.31
N ASN A 238 3.14 21.22 -28.56
CA ASN A 238 2.79 20.40 -29.73
C ASN A 238 3.37 18.97 -29.64
N LYS A 239 4.56 18.79 -29.06
CA LYS A 239 5.18 17.47 -28.90
C LYS A 239 4.34 16.62 -27.95
N ILE A 240 3.88 17.21 -26.85
CA ILE A 240 3.04 16.54 -25.85
C ILE A 240 1.65 16.27 -26.42
N ALA A 241 1.06 17.25 -27.12
CA ALA A 241 -0.23 17.08 -27.77
C ALA A 241 -0.25 15.91 -28.75
N ASN A 242 0.80 15.76 -29.58
CA ASN A 242 0.93 14.64 -30.50
C ASN A 242 1.07 13.31 -29.77
N LYS A 243 1.88 13.25 -28.71
CA LYS A 243 2.05 12.05 -27.88
C LYS A 243 0.72 11.59 -27.26
N ILE A 244 -0.09 12.54 -26.77
CA ILE A 244 -1.44 12.25 -26.25
C ILE A 244 -2.32 11.68 -27.37
N LYS A 245 -2.40 12.33 -28.54
CA LYS A 245 -3.22 11.86 -29.67
C LYS A 245 -2.87 10.43 -30.09
N GLU A 246 -1.58 10.13 -30.22
CA GLU A 246 -1.10 8.80 -30.60
C GLU A 246 -1.39 7.74 -29.54
N SER A 247 -1.30 8.09 -28.26
CA SER A 247 -1.54 7.13 -27.18
C SER A 247 -3.03 6.83 -26.97
N LEU A 248 -3.90 7.82 -27.24
CA LEU A 248 -5.36 7.64 -27.15
C LEU A 248 -5.98 7.01 -28.41
N SER A 249 -5.22 6.80 -29.49
CA SER A 249 -5.72 6.20 -30.73
C SER A 249 -5.54 4.68 -30.81
N ARG A 250 -4.76 4.09 -29.92
CA ARG A 250 -4.47 2.64 -29.88
C ARG A 250 -4.42 2.13 -28.45
N GLN A 251 -4.69 0.84 -28.26
CA GLN A 251 -4.61 0.18 -26.95
C GLN A 251 -3.23 0.44 -26.30
N PRO A 252 -3.15 0.84 -25.01
CA PRO A 252 -4.20 0.82 -23.99
C PRO A 252 -5.19 2.00 -23.97
N TYR A 253 -5.13 2.90 -24.96
CA TYR A 253 -5.96 4.11 -25.05
C TYR A 253 -5.78 5.07 -23.88
N SER A 254 -4.59 5.07 -23.28
CA SER A 254 -4.22 5.91 -22.15
C SER A 254 -2.78 6.40 -22.27
N ILE A 255 -2.46 7.45 -21.52
CA ILE A 255 -1.11 8.00 -21.43
C ILE A 255 -0.83 8.49 -20.02
N GLU A 256 0.37 8.19 -19.54
CA GLU A 256 0.98 8.84 -18.39
C GLU A 256 2.08 9.81 -18.88
N ILE A 257 2.06 11.03 -18.35
CA ILE A 257 2.92 12.14 -18.72
C ILE A 257 3.68 12.58 -17.47
N LEU A 258 4.94 12.16 -17.38
CA LEU A 258 5.83 12.47 -16.25
C LEU A 258 6.59 13.78 -16.48
N GLU A 259 7.16 13.96 -17.68
CA GLU A 259 7.90 15.17 -18.04
C GLU A 259 7.04 16.06 -18.95
N GLY A 260 6.94 17.34 -18.59
CA GLY A 260 6.13 18.31 -19.33
C GLY A 260 4.62 18.19 -19.10
N THR A 261 4.18 17.56 -18.00
CA THR A 261 2.76 17.42 -17.67
C THR A 261 2.01 18.74 -17.89
N PRO A 262 0.95 18.75 -18.72
CA PRO A 262 0.17 19.95 -18.96
C PRO A 262 -0.45 20.50 -17.68
N VAL A 263 -0.18 21.77 -17.38
CA VAL A 263 -0.77 22.48 -16.24
C VAL A 263 -1.79 23.47 -16.76
N LEU A 264 -3.04 23.32 -16.33
CA LEU A 264 -4.16 24.12 -16.79
C LEU A 264 -4.94 24.69 -15.60
N LYS A 265 -5.63 25.80 -15.83
CA LYS A 265 -6.71 26.24 -14.98
C LYS A 265 -7.97 25.54 -15.48
N ILE A 266 -8.66 24.84 -14.59
CA ILE A 266 -9.80 23.98 -14.93
C ILE A 266 -11.00 24.38 -14.10
N ASN A 267 -12.13 24.61 -14.76
CA ASN A 267 -13.43 24.67 -14.12
C ASN A 267 -14.14 23.35 -14.37
N ALA A 268 -14.49 22.64 -13.28
CA ALA A 268 -15.18 21.37 -13.36
C ALA A 268 -16.46 21.39 -12.55
N LYS A 269 -17.52 20.82 -13.11
CA LYS A 269 -18.84 20.74 -12.51
C LYS A 269 -18.96 19.47 -11.67
N ILE A 270 -19.47 19.59 -10.45
CA ILE A 270 -19.83 18.43 -9.60
C ILE A 270 -21.01 17.71 -10.26
N THR A 271 -20.83 16.43 -10.56
CA THR A 271 -21.87 15.58 -11.15
C THR A 271 -22.49 14.70 -10.08
N GLY A 272 -23.71 14.20 -10.30
CA GLY A 272 -24.35 13.22 -9.40
C GLY A 272 -24.07 11.78 -9.80
N GLU A 273 -23.22 11.56 -10.80
CA GLU A 273 -22.93 10.23 -11.31
C GLU A 273 -21.94 9.53 -10.38
N ILE A 274 -22.32 8.35 -9.89
CA ILE A 274 -21.47 7.48 -9.09
C ILE A 274 -21.34 6.18 -9.85
N TYR A 275 -20.09 5.82 -10.13
CA TYR A 275 -19.73 4.55 -10.75
C TYR A 275 -19.21 3.61 -9.68
N GLU A 276 -19.54 2.34 -9.81
CA GLU A 276 -19.11 1.28 -8.90
C GLU A 276 -18.51 0.14 -9.71
N ASN A 277 -17.34 -0.30 -9.28
CA ASN A 277 -16.76 -1.56 -9.73
C ASN A 277 -16.54 -2.45 -8.50
N LYS A 278 -15.95 -3.63 -8.70
CA LYS A 278 -15.73 -4.63 -7.63
C LYS A 278 -14.84 -4.12 -6.47
N ASP A 279 -14.02 -3.10 -6.72
CA ASP A 279 -12.93 -2.65 -5.85
C ASP A 279 -13.17 -1.24 -5.29
N GLU A 280 -13.92 -0.38 -5.99
CA GLU A 280 -14.15 1.02 -5.61
C GLU A 280 -15.48 1.60 -6.12
N GLN A 281 -15.86 2.71 -5.50
CA GLN A 281 -16.82 3.67 -6.03
C GLN A 281 -16.09 4.98 -6.32
N TYR A 282 -16.48 5.67 -7.39
CA TYR A 282 -15.92 6.96 -7.76
C TYR A 282 -16.97 7.87 -8.42
N SER A 283 -16.80 9.18 -8.32
CA SER A 283 -17.69 10.18 -8.92
C SER A 283 -16.88 11.22 -9.68
N PRO A 284 -16.82 11.14 -11.02
CA PRO A 284 -16.04 12.09 -11.80
C PRO A 284 -16.69 13.47 -11.81
N LEU A 285 -15.85 14.51 -11.74
CA LEU A 285 -16.26 15.87 -12.04
C LEU A 285 -16.20 16.06 -13.56
N ARG A 286 -17.05 16.93 -14.12
CA ARG A 286 -17.06 17.18 -15.57
C ARG A 286 -16.38 18.49 -15.91
N ILE A 287 -15.33 18.46 -16.73
CA ILE A 287 -14.68 19.69 -17.21
C ILE A 287 -15.67 20.47 -18.08
N ILE A 288 -15.91 21.73 -17.71
CA ILE A 288 -16.77 22.63 -18.48
C ILE A 288 -15.95 23.69 -19.21
N ASP A 289 -14.81 24.08 -18.65
CA ASP A 289 -13.96 25.12 -19.20
C ASP A 289 -12.50 24.98 -18.77
N ILE A 290 -11.58 25.45 -19.60
CA ILE A 290 -10.14 25.41 -19.37
C ILE A 290 -9.48 26.72 -19.81
N ASP A 291 -8.46 27.12 -19.09
CA ASP A 291 -7.51 28.16 -19.48
C ASP A 291 -6.07 27.63 -19.34
N TYR A 292 -5.16 28.14 -20.15
CA TYR A 292 -3.74 27.83 -20.00
C TYR A 292 -3.15 28.63 -18.84
N VAL A 293 -2.39 27.98 -17.97
CA VAL A 293 -1.57 28.67 -16.99
C VAL A 293 -0.25 28.97 -17.67
N SER A 294 0.03 30.25 -17.96
CA SER A 294 1.37 30.65 -18.42
C SER A 294 2.40 30.05 -17.47
N PRO A 295 3.53 29.50 -17.95
CA PRO A 295 4.66 29.27 -17.06
C PRO A 295 4.91 30.61 -16.37
N VAL A 296 4.63 30.67 -15.08
CA VAL A 296 5.00 31.82 -14.27
C VAL A 296 6.51 31.79 -14.30
N ASP A 297 7.12 32.89 -14.73
CA ASP A 297 8.56 33.10 -14.67
C ASP A 297 9.05 32.65 -13.28
N GLY A 298 9.76 31.53 -13.27
CA GLY A 298 10.51 31.06 -12.11
C GLY A 298 11.84 31.80 -12.04
#